data_AF-A0A0R2JGQ3-F1
#
_entry.id   AF-A0A0R2JGQ3-F1
#
_cell.length_a   1.000
_cell.length_b   1.000
_cell.length_c   1.000
_cell.angle_alpha   90.00
_cell.angle_beta   90.00
_cell.angle_gamma   90.00
#
_symmetry.space_group_name_H-M   'P 1'
#
loop_
_entity.id
_entity.type
_entity.pdbx_description
1 polymer ?
#
loop_
_entity_poly.entity_id
_entity_poly.type
_entity_poly.pdbx_seq_one_letter_code
_entity_poly.pdbx_strand_id
1 'polypeptide(L)'
;MRVKGGTVTRARRKKMIKLAKGYRGQRHINYKVAKERVWKSWTYAFRDRKQTKRNFRKLWIARINAAARINGLSYSNFMHGLSLMGTTVNRKMLADLAITDPEAFAALVVEAKKALEADGKHVASKTPATTEKTVTINAAAPKADKSASAAKPTDKNTVAEIKEYLTANNIDFQASAKKAELLDLV
;
A
#
# COMPACT_ATOMS: atom_id res chain seq x y z
N MET A 1 1.48 -65.02 25.83
CA MET A 1 0.10 -64.48 25.84
C MET A 1 -0.03 -63.41 24.74
N ARG A 2 -0.99 -63.52 23.80
CA ARG A 2 -1.14 -62.55 22.69
C ARG A 2 -2.03 -61.36 23.10
N VAL A 3 -1.45 -60.17 23.18
CA VAL A 3 -2.17 -58.93 23.52
C VAL A 3 -2.84 -58.31 22.28
N LYS A 4 -4.13 -57.97 22.36
CA LYS A 4 -4.85 -57.29 21.28
C LYS A 4 -4.64 -55.77 21.35
N GLY A 5 -4.17 -55.14 20.26
CA GLY A 5 -3.80 -53.71 20.21
C GLY A 5 -4.90 -52.71 19.78
N GLY A 6 -6.15 -53.15 19.63
CA GLY A 6 -7.23 -52.36 19.01
C GLY A 6 -7.58 -51.07 19.78
N THR A 7 -7.74 -51.14 21.09
CA THR A 7 -8.13 -50.00 21.94
C THR A 7 -7.10 -48.88 21.91
N VAL A 8 -5.81 -49.20 22.05
CA VAL A 8 -4.71 -48.24 22.01
C VAL A 8 -4.61 -47.55 20.65
N THR A 9 -4.80 -48.31 19.56
CA THR A 9 -4.77 -47.77 18.21
C THR A 9 -5.96 -46.83 17.96
N ARG A 10 -7.17 -47.19 18.41
CA ARG A 10 -8.36 -46.33 18.31
C ARG A 10 -8.16 -45.02 19.07
N ALA A 11 -7.60 -45.07 20.28
CA ALA A 11 -7.29 -43.88 21.08
C ALA A 11 -6.31 -42.93 20.38
N ARG A 12 -5.21 -43.47 19.82
CA ARG A 12 -4.22 -42.69 19.04
C ARG A 12 -4.86 -42.01 17.82
N ARG A 13 -5.71 -42.73 17.07
CA ARG A 13 -6.41 -42.17 15.91
C ARG A 13 -7.37 -41.04 16.30
N LYS A 14 -8.18 -41.25 17.34
CA LYS A 14 -9.09 -40.23 17.88
C LYS A 14 -8.34 -38.98 18.34
N LYS A 15 -7.17 -39.11 18.98
CA LYS A 15 -6.33 -37.97 19.39
C LYS A 15 -5.93 -37.10 18.19
N MET A 16 -5.41 -37.70 17.11
CA MET A 16 -4.98 -36.96 15.93
C MET A 16 -6.15 -36.30 15.19
N ILE A 17 -7.27 -37.00 15.02
CA ILE A 17 -8.48 -36.43 14.39
C ILE A 17 -9.05 -35.29 15.23
N LYS A 18 -9.03 -35.40 16.57
CA LYS A 18 -9.46 -34.31 17.46
C LYS A 18 -8.60 -33.06 17.29
N LEU A 19 -7.29 -33.22 17.10
CA LEU A 19 -6.35 -32.11 16.85
C LEU A 19 -6.50 -31.50 15.45
N ALA A 20 -6.96 -32.29 14.47
CA ALA A 20 -7.15 -31.86 13.09
C ALA A 20 -8.53 -31.24 12.81
N LYS A 21 -9.37 -31.06 13.85
CA LYS A 21 -10.68 -30.40 13.71
C LYS A 21 -10.52 -29.01 13.10
N GLY A 22 -11.36 -28.68 12.12
CA GLY A 22 -11.30 -27.42 11.37
C GLY A 22 -10.41 -27.47 10.11
N TYR A 23 -9.67 -28.55 9.87
CA TYR A 23 -8.94 -28.70 8.60
C TYR A 23 -9.89 -29.00 7.44
N ARG A 24 -9.61 -28.44 6.26
CA ARG A 24 -10.48 -28.60 5.08
C ARG A 24 -10.27 -29.94 4.36
N GLY A 25 -11.38 -30.54 3.90
CA GLY A 25 -11.39 -31.78 3.10
C GLY A 25 -10.92 -33.01 3.89
N GLN A 26 -10.18 -33.91 3.24
CA GLN A 26 -9.74 -35.19 3.84
C GLN A 26 -8.82 -35.05 5.08
N ARG A 27 -8.33 -33.84 5.36
CA ARG A 27 -7.34 -33.54 6.40
C ARG A 27 -7.88 -33.62 7.83
N HIS A 28 -9.20 -33.62 8.02
CA HIS A 28 -9.83 -33.87 9.33
C HIS A 28 -10.55 -35.23 9.42
N ILE A 29 -10.72 -35.93 8.28
CA ILE A 29 -11.48 -37.18 8.17
C ILE A 29 -10.54 -38.39 8.25
N ASN A 30 -9.53 -38.43 7.38
CA ASN A 30 -8.62 -39.57 7.27
C ASN A 30 -7.44 -39.43 8.23
N TYR A 31 -7.24 -40.42 9.10
CA TYR A 31 -6.16 -40.42 10.10
C TYR A 31 -4.75 -40.23 9.50
N LYS A 32 -4.44 -40.87 8.36
CA LYS A 32 -3.09 -40.78 7.77
C LYS A 32 -2.79 -39.34 7.35
N VAL A 33 -3.72 -38.76 6.58
CA VAL A 33 -3.63 -37.36 6.11
C VAL A 33 -3.67 -36.38 7.28
N ALA A 34 -4.55 -36.60 8.25
CA ALA A 34 -4.67 -35.75 9.44
C ALA A 34 -3.37 -35.72 10.25
N LYS A 35 -2.73 -36.88 10.47
CA LYS A 35 -1.46 -36.97 11.20
C LYS A 35 -0.37 -36.15 10.51
N GLU A 36 -0.18 -36.32 9.20
CA GLU A 36 0.82 -35.57 8.43
C GLU A 36 0.59 -34.06 8.50
N ARG A 37 -0.67 -33.63 8.40
CA ARG A 37 -1.03 -32.22 8.45
C ARG A 37 -0.84 -31.63 9.83
N VAL A 38 -1.24 -32.33 10.90
CA VAL A 38 -1.00 -31.89 12.28
C VAL A 38 0.49 -31.70 12.54
N TRP A 39 1.33 -32.64 12.09
CA TRP A 39 2.78 -32.54 12.24
C TRP A 39 3.34 -31.31 11.53
N LYS A 40 2.93 -31.08 10.28
CA LYS A 40 3.36 -29.90 9.53
C LYS A 40 2.90 -28.59 10.19
N SER A 41 1.66 -28.54 10.66
CA SER A 41 1.13 -27.38 11.39
C SER A 41 1.89 -27.10 12.68
N TRP A 42 2.36 -28.12 13.40
CA TRP A 42 3.21 -27.91 14.58
C TRP A 42 4.57 -27.34 14.23
N THR A 43 5.20 -27.81 13.15
CA THR A 43 6.45 -27.22 12.65
C THR A 43 6.27 -25.74 12.29
N TYR A 44 5.18 -25.41 11.59
CA TYR A 44 4.86 -24.02 11.26
C TYR A 44 4.55 -23.20 12.50
N ALA A 45 3.74 -23.71 13.44
CA ALA A 45 3.44 -23.00 14.68
C ALA A 45 4.71 -22.67 15.49
N PHE A 46 5.67 -23.60 15.58
CA PHE A 46 6.94 -23.36 16.26
C PHE A 46 7.78 -22.28 15.56
N ARG A 47 7.94 -22.39 14.23
CA ARG A 47 8.63 -21.39 13.42
C ARG A 47 7.98 -20.02 13.56
N ASP A 48 6.65 -19.98 13.44
CA ASP A 48 5.88 -18.74 13.37
C ASP A 48 5.85 -18.02 14.70
N ARG A 49 5.84 -18.72 15.85
CA ARG A 49 6.04 -18.07 17.17
C ARG A 49 7.35 -17.27 17.27
N LYS A 50 8.41 -17.69 16.56
CA LYS A 50 9.67 -16.93 16.48
C LYS A 50 9.55 -15.79 15.46
N GLN A 51 8.86 -16.03 14.35
CA GLN A 51 8.68 -15.06 13.28
C GLN A 51 7.71 -13.92 13.64
N THR A 52 6.66 -14.16 14.42
CA THR A 52 5.69 -13.13 14.83
C THR A 52 6.38 -11.97 15.54
N LYS A 53 7.37 -12.24 16.40
CA LYS A 53 8.19 -11.21 17.05
C LYS A 53 8.87 -10.27 16.03
N ARG A 54 9.38 -10.83 14.93
CA ARG A 54 10.00 -10.07 13.83
C ARG A 54 8.96 -9.32 13.01
N ASN A 55 7.81 -9.94 12.73
CA ASN A 55 6.72 -9.33 11.98
C ASN A 55 6.14 -8.11 12.72
N PHE A 56 5.93 -8.21 14.04
CA PHE A 56 5.50 -7.07 14.86
C PHE A 56 6.56 -5.97 14.89
N ARG A 57 7.84 -6.31 15.02
CA ARG A 57 8.92 -5.33 14.93
C ARG A 57 8.93 -4.62 13.57
N LYS A 58 8.74 -5.35 12.47
CA LYS A 58 8.63 -4.77 11.12
C LYS A 58 7.46 -3.79 11.03
N LEU A 59 6.30 -4.15 11.60
CA LEU A 59 5.13 -3.29 11.65
C LEU A 59 5.38 -2.02 12.47
N TRP A 60 5.99 -2.14 13.65
CA TRP A 60 6.31 -0.98 14.50
C TRP A 60 7.28 -0.03 13.80
N ILE A 61 8.32 -0.55 13.13
CA ILE A 61 9.25 0.26 12.34
C ILE A 61 8.53 1.00 11.22
N ALA A 62 7.60 0.32 10.51
CA ALA A 62 6.84 0.96 9.44
C ALA A 62 5.96 2.11 9.97
N ARG A 63 5.29 1.91 11.11
CA ARG A 63 4.47 2.94 11.78
C ARG A 63 5.32 4.13 12.23
N ILE A 64 6.42 3.89 12.94
CA ILE A 64 7.34 4.94 13.40
C ILE A 64 7.93 5.69 12.20
N ASN A 65 8.30 4.98 11.13
CA ASN A 65 8.86 5.62 9.94
C ASN A 65 7.85 6.54 9.26
N ALA A 66 6.57 6.14 9.18
CA ALA A 66 5.52 7.00 8.65
C ALA A 66 5.38 8.28 9.50
N ALA A 67 5.25 8.15 10.82
CA ALA A 67 5.12 9.28 11.74
C ALA A 67 6.36 10.19 11.73
N ALA A 68 7.57 9.62 11.76
CA ALA A 68 8.82 10.39 11.68
C ALA A 68 8.90 11.18 10.36
N ARG A 69 8.44 10.58 9.25
CA ARG A 69 8.46 11.23 7.93
C ARG A 69 7.48 12.37 7.78
N ILE A 70 6.35 12.31 8.47
CA ILE A 70 5.40 13.43 8.59
C ILE A 70 6.10 14.59 9.32
N ASN A 71 6.82 14.29 10.39
CA ASN A 71 7.60 15.27 11.16
C ASN A 71 8.96 15.65 10.52
N GLY A 72 9.17 15.30 9.25
CA GLY A 72 10.36 15.69 8.47
C GLY A 72 11.66 14.97 8.84
N LEU A 73 11.61 13.85 9.58
CA LEU A 73 12.78 13.06 9.96
C LEU A 73 12.75 11.66 9.33
N SER A 74 13.92 11.07 9.07
CA SER A 74 14.00 9.65 8.69
C SER A 74 13.99 8.76 9.93
N TYR A 75 13.47 7.52 9.82
CA TYR A 75 13.50 6.57 10.93
C TYR A 75 14.92 6.32 11.49
N SER A 76 15.92 6.23 10.61
CA SER A 76 17.31 5.98 11.03
C SER A 76 17.84 7.13 11.88
N ASN A 77 17.61 8.37 11.44
CA ASN A 77 18.03 9.57 12.16
C ASN A 77 17.26 9.69 13.47
N PHE A 78 15.95 9.44 13.46
CA PHE A 78 15.13 9.43 14.68
C PHE A 78 15.67 8.48 15.75
N MET A 79 15.91 7.22 15.40
CA MET A 79 16.42 6.23 16.34
C MET A 79 17.82 6.57 16.84
N HIS A 80 18.64 7.21 16.01
CA HIS A 80 19.95 7.67 16.41
C HIS A 80 19.86 8.85 17.39
N GLY A 81 19.01 9.84 17.12
CA GLY A 81 18.76 10.97 18.02
C GLY A 81 18.26 10.51 19.40
N LEU A 82 17.32 9.55 19.44
CA LEU A 82 16.87 8.95 20.71
C LEU A 82 18.00 8.25 21.49
N SER A 83 18.95 7.62 20.78
CA SER A 83 20.10 6.98 21.41
C SER A 83 21.09 8.01 21.97
N LEU A 84 21.30 9.14 21.28
CA LEU A 84 22.15 10.23 21.75
C LEU A 84 21.57 10.88 23.02
N MET A 85 20.25 11.02 23.09
CA MET A 85 19.54 11.49 24.28
C MET A 85 19.55 10.49 25.45
N GLY A 86 20.07 9.27 25.28
CA GLY A 86 20.02 8.21 26.30
C GLY A 86 18.60 7.66 26.56
N THR A 87 17.62 7.97 25.70
CA THR A 87 16.22 7.59 25.91
C THR A 87 15.98 6.14 25.48
N THR A 88 15.87 5.24 26.46
CA THR A 88 15.68 3.81 26.21
C THR A 88 14.20 3.44 26.05
N VAL A 89 13.58 3.85 24.94
CA VAL A 89 12.16 3.53 24.66
C VAL A 89 12.03 2.39 23.66
N ASN A 90 11.18 1.43 23.99
CA ASN A 90 10.87 0.30 23.11
C ASN A 90 10.07 0.73 21.89
N ARG A 91 10.37 0.12 20.73
CA ARG A 91 9.66 0.39 19.46
C ARG A 91 8.17 0.08 19.51
N LYS A 92 7.75 -0.87 20.36
CA LYS A 92 6.33 -1.12 20.60
C LYS A 92 5.64 0.14 21.13
N MET A 93 6.23 0.79 22.13
CA MET A 93 5.69 1.99 22.76
C MET A 93 5.77 3.19 21.81
N LEU A 94 6.89 3.38 21.11
CA LEU A 94 7.00 4.46 20.11
C LEU A 94 5.96 4.33 18.99
N ALA A 95 5.69 3.12 18.52
CA ALA A 95 4.69 2.88 17.49
C ALA A 95 3.24 3.04 18.00
N ASP A 96 3.02 2.84 19.29
CA ASP A 96 1.72 3.06 19.94
C ASP A 96 1.49 4.56 20.16
N LEU A 97 2.48 5.25 20.74
CA LEU A 97 2.51 6.69 20.95
C LEU A 97 2.29 7.45 19.65
N ALA A 98 2.94 7.04 18.56
CA ALA A 98 2.72 7.61 17.23
C ALA A 98 1.27 7.52 16.71
N ILE A 99 0.46 6.62 17.25
CA ILE A 99 -0.96 6.45 16.87
C ILE A 99 -1.87 7.13 17.89
N THR A 100 -1.64 6.91 19.18
CA THR A 100 -2.53 7.39 20.26
C THR A 100 -2.37 8.89 20.51
N ASP A 101 -1.14 9.39 20.44
CA ASP A 101 -0.80 10.79 20.72
C ASP A 101 0.26 11.30 19.74
N PRO A 102 -0.16 11.79 18.56
CA PRO A 102 0.75 12.34 17.57
C PRO A 102 1.53 13.58 18.05
N GLU A 103 0.97 14.36 18.98
CA GLU A 103 1.57 15.59 19.47
C GLU A 103 2.78 15.28 20.36
N ALA A 104 2.62 14.35 21.31
CA ALA A 104 3.74 13.85 22.11
C ALA A 104 4.83 13.21 21.23
N PHE A 105 4.46 12.51 20.15
CA PHE A 105 5.44 11.95 19.22
C PHE A 105 6.22 13.06 18.49
N ALA A 106 5.54 14.14 18.09
CA ALA A 106 6.18 15.28 17.45
C ALA A 106 7.17 15.98 18.39
N ALA A 107 6.83 16.14 19.67
CA ALA A 107 7.75 16.68 20.68
C ALA A 107 9.04 15.86 20.79
N LEU A 108 8.93 14.54 20.85
CA LEU A 108 10.10 13.63 20.86
C LEU A 108 10.95 13.76 19.58
N VAL A 109 10.32 13.97 18.43
CA VAL A 109 11.05 14.18 17.16
C VAL A 109 11.82 15.50 17.18
N VAL A 110 11.27 16.55 17.77
CA VAL A 110 11.95 17.85 17.92
C VAL A 110 13.17 17.71 18.84
N GLU A 111 13.03 17.04 19.98
CA GLU A 111 14.16 16.76 20.87
C GLU A 111 15.24 15.92 20.18
N ALA A 112 14.83 14.88 19.45
CA ALA A 112 15.75 14.05 18.69
C ALA A 112 16.50 14.83 17.59
N LYS A 113 15.87 15.84 16.97
CA LYS A 113 16.53 16.74 16.02
C LYS A 113 17.62 17.58 16.69
N LYS A 114 17.31 18.19 17.84
CA LYS A 114 18.29 18.98 18.61
C LYS A 114 19.51 18.15 19.00
N ALA A 115 19.30 16.90 19.43
CA ALA A 115 20.39 15.99 19.77
C ALA A 115 21.27 15.63 18.57
N LEU A 116 20.70 15.47 17.37
CA LEU A 116 21.45 15.20 16.14
C LEU A 116 22.27 16.39 15.68
N GLU A 117 21.73 17.60 15.83
CA GLU A 117 22.44 18.84 15.52
C GLU A 117 23.67 19.01 16.44
N ALA A 118 23.53 18.66 17.73
CA ALA A 118 24.64 18.68 18.69
C ALA A 118 25.76 17.67 18.36
N ASP A 119 25.45 16.53 17.73
CA ASP A 119 26.41 15.51 17.27
C ASP A 119 27.11 15.90 15.95
N GLY A 120 26.70 17.01 15.32
CA GLY A 120 27.27 17.49 14.05
C GLY A 120 26.65 16.88 12.79
N LYS A 121 25.51 16.18 12.91
CA LYS A 121 24.75 15.69 11.76
C LYS A 121 23.66 16.68 11.37
N HIS A 122 23.89 17.44 10.30
CA HIS A 122 22.83 18.22 9.67
C HIS A 122 21.83 17.31 8.99
N VAL A 123 20.63 17.19 9.56
CA VAL A 123 19.52 16.54 8.84
C VAL A 123 18.96 17.54 7.85
N ALA A 124 19.20 17.31 6.56
CA ALA A 124 18.60 18.10 5.51
C ALA A 124 17.08 18.21 5.73
N SER A 125 16.58 19.43 5.89
CA SER A 125 15.15 19.68 5.96
C SER A 125 14.53 19.24 4.64
N LYS A 126 13.38 18.58 4.70
CA LYS A 126 12.58 18.37 3.49
C LYS A 126 12.16 19.73 2.96
N THR A 127 12.78 20.18 1.88
CA THR A 127 12.24 21.26 1.06
C THR A 127 10.86 20.81 0.54
N PRO A 128 9.81 21.65 0.59
CA PRO A 128 8.44 21.30 0.17
C PRO A 128 8.30 20.89 -1.30
N ALA A 129 9.34 21.04 -2.12
CA ALA A 129 9.35 20.77 -3.56
C ALA A 129 9.18 19.28 -3.96
N THR A 130 9.12 18.33 -3.02
CA THR A 130 8.85 16.89 -3.34
C THR A 130 7.44 16.44 -2.97
N THR A 131 6.55 17.37 -2.62
CA THR A 131 5.16 17.04 -2.24
C THR A 131 4.28 16.71 -3.46
N GLU A 132 4.72 17.07 -4.67
CA GLU A 132 3.96 16.88 -5.91
C GLU A 132 4.63 15.91 -6.89
N LYS A 133 5.17 14.78 -6.41
CA LYS A 133 5.33 13.64 -7.32
C LYS A 133 3.96 12.99 -7.49
N THR A 134 3.13 13.57 -8.34
CA THR A 134 2.03 12.85 -8.99
C THR A 134 2.65 11.64 -9.68
N VAL A 135 2.54 10.47 -9.05
CA VAL A 135 2.81 9.21 -9.73
C VAL A 135 1.73 9.09 -10.79
N THR A 136 2.08 9.33 -12.05
CA THR A 136 1.25 8.97 -13.19
C THR A 136 1.18 7.45 -13.23
N ILE A 137 0.25 6.90 -12.47
CA ILE A 137 -0.16 5.51 -12.64
C ILE A 137 -0.85 5.49 -13.99
N ASN A 138 -0.20 4.94 -15.01
CA ASN A 138 -0.86 4.52 -16.24
C ASN A 138 -1.79 3.35 -15.89
N ALA A 139 -2.88 3.64 -15.17
CA ALA A 139 -4.01 2.76 -15.05
C ALA A 139 -4.65 2.74 -16.43
N ALA A 140 -4.64 1.58 -17.07
CA ALA A 140 -5.34 1.36 -18.33
C ALA A 140 -6.82 1.72 -18.12
N ALA A 141 -7.22 2.87 -18.67
CA ALA A 141 -8.58 3.34 -18.59
C ALA A 141 -9.51 2.40 -19.37
N PRO A 142 -10.70 2.10 -18.85
CA PRO A 142 -11.75 1.46 -19.62
C PRO A 142 -12.10 2.34 -20.82
N LYS A 143 -12.28 1.72 -22.00
CA LYS A 143 -12.64 2.39 -23.25
C LYS A 143 -13.89 3.25 -23.03
N ALA A 144 -13.74 4.56 -23.16
CA ALA A 144 -14.82 5.53 -23.25
C ALA A 144 -14.82 6.18 -24.64
N ASP A 145 -16.01 6.56 -25.08
CA ASP A 145 -16.43 6.90 -26.43
C ASP A 145 -15.68 8.07 -27.08
N LYS A 146 -15.55 8.01 -28.41
CA LYS A 146 -14.93 9.06 -29.25
C LYS A 146 -15.82 10.30 -29.31
N SER A 147 -15.27 11.47 -28.97
CA SER A 147 -15.79 12.79 -29.35
C SER A 147 -14.68 13.66 -29.97
N ALA A 148 -14.90 14.06 -31.24
CA ALA A 148 -14.31 15.09 -32.13
C ALA A 148 -13.05 15.87 -31.65
N SER A 149 -11.86 15.74 -32.26
CA SER A 149 -11.33 16.23 -33.57
C SER A 149 -11.02 17.74 -33.66
N ALA A 150 -9.78 18.11 -33.32
CA ALA A 150 -9.16 19.43 -33.54
C ALA A 150 -8.37 19.50 -34.86
N ALA A 151 -8.99 19.13 -35.99
CA ALA A 151 -8.40 19.21 -37.32
C ALA A 151 -9.21 20.18 -38.19
N LYS A 152 -8.53 21.00 -39.01
CA LYS A 152 -9.19 21.93 -39.94
C LYS A 152 -10.20 21.18 -40.84
N PRO A 153 -11.47 21.61 -40.93
CA PRO A 153 -12.46 21.02 -41.82
C PRO A 153 -11.99 20.92 -43.28
N THR A 154 -12.34 19.82 -43.95
CA THR A 154 -12.04 19.56 -45.37
C THR A 154 -13.32 19.28 -46.15
N ASP A 155 -13.26 19.19 -47.48
CA ASP A 155 -14.43 19.01 -48.37
C ASP A 155 -15.33 17.82 -48.03
N LYS A 156 -14.85 16.88 -47.21
CA LYS A 156 -15.60 15.71 -46.77
C LYS A 156 -16.56 16.01 -45.60
N ASN A 157 -16.34 17.09 -44.85
CA ASN A 157 -17.16 17.45 -43.69
C ASN A 157 -18.52 18.02 -44.11
N THR A 158 -19.55 17.88 -43.27
CA THR A 158 -20.86 18.45 -43.56
C THR A 158 -20.86 19.97 -43.32
N VAL A 159 -21.80 20.70 -43.93
CA VAL A 159 -21.88 22.17 -43.80
C VAL A 159 -22.09 22.59 -42.34
N ALA A 160 -22.82 21.79 -41.55
CA ALA A 160 -23.06 22.06 -40.13
C ALA A 160 -21.77 21.98 -39.32
N GLU A 161 -20.95 20.93 -39.53
CA GLU A 161 -19.66 20.76 -38.87
C GLU A 161 -18.69 21.91 -39.17
N ILE A 162 -18.69 22.41 -40.42
CA ILE A 162 -17.85 23.55 -40.83
C ILE A 162 -18.31 24.84 -40.13
N LYS A 163 -19.62 25.07 -40.06
CA LYS A 163 -20.18 26.24 -39.34
C LYS A 163 -19.89 26.18 -37.84
N GLU A 164 -20.02 25.01 -37.21
CA GLU A 164 -19.68 24.81 -35.80
C GLU A 164 -18.20 25.13 -35.53
N TYR A 165 -17.29 24.67 -36.40
CA TYR A 165 -15.86 25.02 -36.32
C TYR A 165 -15.62 26.53 -36.46
N LEU A 166 -16.25 27.20 -37.43
CA LEU A 166 -16.09 28.65 -37.62
C LEU A 166 -16.61 29.44 -36.41
N THR A 167 -17.76 29.05 -35.84
CA THR A 167 -18.28 29.67 -34.61
C THR A 167 -17.37 29.44 -33.41
N ALA A 168 -16.78 28.24 -33.27
CA ALA A 168 -15.86 27.92 -32.17
C ALA A 168 -14.55 28.72 -32.25
N ASN A 169 -14.13 29.12 -33.46
CA ASN A 169 -12.95 29.96 -33.68
C ASN A 169 -13.28 31.46 -33.85
N ASN A 170 -14.53 31.86 -33.61
CA ASN A 170 -15.02 33.25 -33.73
C ASN A 170 -14.76 33.88 -35.11
N ILE A 171 -14.99 33.14 -36.20
CA ILE A 171 -14.90 33.63 -37.58
C ILE A 171 -16.33 33.87 -38.09
N ASP A 172 -16.63 35.11 -38.50
CA ASP A 172 -17.96 35.48 -39.01
C ASP A 172 -18.19 34.95 -40.44
N PHE A 173 -19.37 34.40 -40.67
CA PHE A 173 -19.79 33.91 -41.99
C PHE A 173 -21.26 34.28 -42.28
N GLN A 174 -21.59 34.39 -43.57
CA GLN A 174 -22.97 34.62 -44.01
C GLN A 174 -23.81 33.35 -43.82
N ALA A 175 -24.98 33.44 -43.19
CA ALA A 175 -25.81 32.27 -42.87
C ALA A 175 -26.23 31.45 -44.11
N SER A 176 -26.38 32.12 -45.26
CA SER A 176 -26.74 31.53 -46.56
C SER A 176 -25.55 31.06 -47.40
N ALA A 177 -24.30 31.17 -46.90
CA ALA A 177 -23.10 30.80 -47.63
C ALA A 177 -23.09 29.30 -48.00
N LYS A 178 -22.59 29.01 -49.20
CA LYS A 178 -22.46 27.63 -49.70
C LYS A 178 -21.25 26.95 -49.07
N LYS A 179 -21.21 25.62 -49.14
CA LYS A 179 -20.14 24.80 -48.55
C LYS A 179 -18.74 25.25 -48.97
N ALA A 180 -18.54 25.58 -50.25
CA ALA A 180 -17.25 26.03 -50.76
C ALA A 180 -16.81 27.35 -50.12
N GLU A 181 -17.70 28.33 -50.04
CA GLU A 181 -17.44 29.65 -49.44
C GLU A 181 -17.13 29.56 -47.94
N LEU A 182 -17.75 28.60 -47.23
CA LEU A 182 -17.46 28.35 -45.82
C LEU A 182 -16.12 27.66 -45.60
N LEU A 183 -15.66 26.86 -46.58
CA LEU A 183 -14.37 26.17 -46.50
C LEU A 183 -13.21 27.12 -46.78
N ASP A 184 -13.40 28.13 -47.63
CA ASP A 184 -12.41 29.19 -47.88
C ASP A 184 -12.12 30.04 -46.63
N LEU A 185 -13.00 30.01 -45.61
CA LEU A 185 -12.86 30.74 -44.34
C LEU A 185 -12.18 29.94 -43.22
N VAL A 186 -11.83 28.67 -43.45
CA VAL A 186 -11.26 27.71 -42.46
C VAL A 186 -9.73 27.61 -42.53
#